data_AF-A0A1E1XTP6-F1
#
_entry.id   AF-A0A1E1XTP6-F1
#
_cell.length_a   1.000
_cell.length_b   1.000
_cell.length_c   1.000
_cell.angle_alpha   90.00
_cell.angle_beta   90.00
_cell.angle_gamma   90.00
#
_symmetry.space_group_name_H-M   'P 1'
#
loop_
_entity.id
_entity.type
_entity.pdbx_description
1 polymer ?
#
loop_
_entity_poly.entity_id
_entity_poly.type
_entity_poly.pdbx_seq_one_letter_code
_entity_poly.pdbx_strand_id
1 'polypeptide(L)'
;MASPAAMQFFRNFSKSAVRFAGHGVEEASHEAGQLLWKRLTFFVAFPAIALCGINVYLAEKEHAHLFHRPEYRPYEYLHVRTKRYPWGDGNHTIFHNPKKNWVPGGYEE
;
A
#
# COMPACT_ATOMS: atom_id res chain seq x y z
N MET A 1 -26.70 3.81 24.30
CA MET A 1 -27.19 5.19 24.04
C MET A 1 -25.99 6.06 23.71
N ALA A 2 -25.87 6.60 22.49
CA ALA A 2 -24.73 7.44 22.12
C ALA A 2 -24.79 8.77 22.90
N SER A 3 -23.64 9.27 23.37
CA SER A 3 -23.56 10.54 24.09
C SER A 3 -24.00 11.72 23.20
N PRO A 4 -24.75 12.71 23.73
CA PRO A 4 -25.16 13.90 22.97
C PRO A 4 -23.98 14.66 22.38
N ALA A 5 -22.79 14.60 22.99
CA ALA A 5 -21.57 15.20 22.47
C ALA A 5 -21.09 14.54 21.16
N ALA A 6 -21.16 13.21 21.08
CA ALA A 6 -20.80 12.46 19.88
C ALA A 6 -21.79 12.75 18.73
N MET A 7 -23.09 12.77 19.02
CA MET A 7 -24.10 13.14 18.03
C MET A 7 -23.95 14.58 17.51
N GLN A 8 -23.56 15.52 18.37
CA GLN A 8 -23.28 16.89 17.94
C GLN A 8 -22.01 16.99 17.09
N PHE A 9 -20.95 16.24 17.42
CA PHE A 9 -19.72 16.20 16.64
C PHE A 9 -19.95 15.65 15.22
N PHE A 10 -20.62 14.50 15.09
CA PHE A 10 -20.95 13.92 13.77
C PHE A 10 -21.90 14.80 12.96
N ARG A 11 -22.87 15.45 13.61
CA ARG A 11 -23.79 16.40 12.97
C ARG A 11 -23.06 17.65 12.46
N ASN A 12 -22.07 18.15 13.20
CA ASN A 12 -21.28 19.31 12.79
C ASN A 12 -20.25 18.97 11.70
N PHE A 13 -19.68 17.76 11.73
CA PHE A 13 -18.80 17.23 10.69
C PHE A 13 -19.53 17.01 9.36
N SER A 14 -20.75 16.47 9.39
CA SER A 14 -21.57 16.26 8.19
C SER A 14 -22.05 17.56 7.53
N LYS A 15 -22.31 18.62 8.32
CA LYS A 15 -22.75 19.92 7.80
C LYS A 15 -21.62 20.82 7.30
N SER A 16 -20.36 20.53 7.62
CA SER A 16 -19.23 21.35 7.13
C SER A 16 -19.02 21.17 5.63
N ALA A 17 -19.06 19.94 5.12
CA ALA A 17 -18.93 19.65 3.69
C ALA A 17 -20.01 20.34 2.84
N VAL A 18 -21.26 20.38 3.32
CA VAL A 18 -22.38 21.06 2.64
C VAL A 18 -22.23 22.58 2.67
N ARG A 19 -21.66 23.16 3.74
CA ARG A 19 -21.38 24.61 3.81
C ARG A 19 -20.28 25.04 2.84
N PHE A 20 -19.28 24.20 2.61
CA PHE A 20 -18.24 24.44 1.60
C PHE A 20 -18.74 24.24 0.15
N ALA A 21 -19.89 23.58 -0.04
CA ALA A 21 -20.52 23.36 -1.36
C ALA A 21 -21.52 24.47 -1.76
N GLY A 22 -21.86 25.38 -0.85
CA GLY A 22 -22.72 26.54 -1.13
C GLY A 22 -22.00 27.53 -2.05
N HIS A 23 -22.53 27.70 -3.26
CA HIS A 23 -21.94 28.51 -4.32
C HIS A 23 -21.69 29.96 -3.90
N GLY A 24 -20.42 30.35 -3.82
CA GLY A 24 -19.96 31.73 -3.88
C GLY A 24 -18.90 31.83 -4.98
N VAL A 25 -19.03 32.86 -5.83
CA VAL A 25 -18.13 33.35 -6.90
C VAL A 25 -16.98 32.40 -7.28
N GLU A 26 -16.94 31.92 -8.53
CA GLU A 26 -16.04 30.84 -9.02
C GLU A 26 -14.60 30.88 -8.45
N GLU A 27 -13.94 32.04 -8.38
CA GLU A 27 -12.60 32.17 -7.78
C GLU A 27 -12.52 31.76 -6.29
N ALA A 28 -13.48 32.19 -5.47
CA ALA A 28 -13.52 31.86 -4.04
C ALA A 28 -13.81 30.38 -3.78
N SER A 29 -14.53 29.72 -4.70
CA SER A 29 -14.84 28.29 -4.63
C SER A 29 -13.61 27.41 -4.85
N HIS A 30 -12.69 27.82 -5.74
CA HIS A 30 -11.45 27.11 -6.01
C HIS A 30 -10.46 27.19 -4.84
N GLU A 31 -10.35 28.36 -4.20
CA GLU A 31 -9.49 28.54 -3.02
C GLU A 31 -9.98 27.70 -1.82
N ALA A 32 -11.29 27.70 -1.58
CA ALA A 32 -11.91 26.89 -0.52
C ALA A 32 -11.69 25.39 -0.73
N GLY A 33 -11.81 24.91 -1.98
CA GLY A 33 -11.51 23.53 -2.36
C GLY A 33 -10.05 23.15 -2.13
N GLN A 34 -9.11 24.01 -2.54
CA GLN A 34 -7.68 23.78 -2.31
C GLN A 34 -7.33 23.67 -0.82
N LEU A 35 -7.92 24.54 0.02
CA LEU A 35 -7.71 24.49 1.46
C LEU A 35 -8.31 23.23 2.10
N LEU A 36 -9.47 22.77 1.63
CA LEU A 36 -10.08 21.51 2.05
C LEU A 36 -9.16 20.32 1.74
N TRP A 37 -8.71 20.18 0.49
CA TRP A 37 -7.82 19.08 0.10
C TRP A 37 -6.48 19.13 0.83
N LYS A 38 -5.90 20.32 1.01
CA LYS A 38 -4.68 20.49 1.82
C LYS A 38 -4.89 19.95 3.23
N ARG A 39 -6.01 20.31 3.89
CA ARG A 39 -6.34 19.83 5.24
C ARG A 39 -6.57 18.32 5.26
N LEU A 40 -7.30 17.76 4.30
CA LEU A 40 -7.53 16.32 4.23
C LEU A 40 -6.21 15.54 4.04
N THR A 41 -5.32 16.02 3.18
CA THR A 41 -4.01 15.37 3.00
C THR A 41 -3.19 15.40 4.29
N PHE A 42 -3.14 16.56 4.97
CA PHE A 42 -2.33 16.69 6.18
C PHE A 42 -2.90 15.99 7.42
N PHE A 43 -4.21 16.04 7.60
CA PHE A 43 -4.87 15.57 8.83
C PHE A 43 -5.53 14.20 8.68
N VAL A 44 -5.68 13.67 7.46
CA VAL A 44 -6.28 12.35 7.23
C VAL A 44 -5.31 11.44 6.49
N ALA A 45 -4.81 11.85 5.32
CA ALA A 45 -3.98 10.97 4.49
C ALA A 45 -2.64 10.63 5.15
N PHE A 46 -1.88 11.62 5.64
CA PHE A 46 -0.60 11.32 6.30
C PHE A 46 -0.75 10.47 7.57
N PRO A 47 -1.69 10.74 8.50
CA PRO A 47 -1.92 9.85 9.63
C PRO A 47 -2.32 8.43 9.21
N ALA A 48 -3.19 8.28 8.20
CA ALA A 48 -3.57 6.97 7.69
C ALA A 48 -2.38 6.21 7.08
N ILE A 49 -1.55 6.88 6.28
CA ILE A 49 -0.33 6.30 5.70
C ILE A 49 0.65 5.92 6.81
N ALA A 50 0.80 6.74 7.85
CA ALA A 50 1.68 6.42 8.98
C ALA A 50 1.21 5.16 9.71
N LEU A 51 -0.10 5.03 9.97
CA LEU A 51 -0.67 3.83 10.60
C LEU A 51 -0.47 2.58 9.73
N CYS A 52 -0.77 2.67 8.43
CA CYS A 52 -0.52 1.57 7.49
C CYS A 52 0.96 1.23 7.39
N GLY A 53 1.85 2.24 7.37
CA GLY A 53 3.29 2.06 7.31
C GLY A 53 3.83 1.33 8.55
N ILE A 54 3.35 1.68 9.74
CA ILE A 54 3.70 0.95 10.98
C ILE A 54 3.22 -0.50 10.90
N ASN A 55 1.98 -0.74 10.45
CA ASN A 55 1.43 -2.09 10.34
C ASN A 55 2.25 -2.96 9.37
N VAL A 56 2.55 -2.45 8.17
CA VAL A 56 3.36 -3.16 7.18
C VAL A 56 4.78 -3.38 7.70
N TYR A 57 5.39 -2.41 8.37
CA TYR A 57 6.72 -2.56 8.94
C TYR A 57 6.79 -3.68 10.00
N LEU A 58 5.80 -3.75 10.88
CA LEU A 58 5.72 -4.82 11.88
C LEU A 58 5.51 -6.18 11.21
N ALA A 59 4.59 -6.26 10.25
CA ALA A 59 4.34 -7.48 9.48
C ALA A 59 5.60 -7.93 8.71
N GLU A 60 6.33 -7.01 8.08
CA GLU A 60 7.57 -7.33 7.36
C GLU A 60 8.66 -7.86 8.30
N LYS A 61 8.79 -7.30 9.51
CA LYS A 61 9.72 -7.83 10.52
C LYS A 61 9.33 -9.25 10.93
N GLU A 62 8.06 -9.49 11.20
CA GLU A 62 7.56 -10.85 11.52
C GLU A 62 7.83 -11.81 10.36
N HIS A 63 7.54 -11.40 9.13
CA HIS A 63 7.85 -12.18 7.93
C HIS A 63 9.35 -12.46 7.79
N ALA A 64 10.23 -11.52 8.14
CA ALA A 64 11.67 -11.72 8.10
C ALA A 64 12.15 -12.70 9.18
N HIS A 65 11.60 -12.62 10.39
CA HIS A 65 11.94 -13.52 11.51
C HIS A 65 11.41 -14.94 11.29
N LEU A 66 10.23 -15.08 10.67
CA LEU A 66 9.58 -16.35 10.36
C LEU A 66 9.90 -16.84 8.94
N PHE A 67 10.80 -16.18 8.22
CA PHE A 67 11.16 -16.60 6.87
C PHE A 67 11.98 -17.88 6.94
N HIS A 68 11.35 -18.99 6.59
CA HIS A 68 12.02 -20.26 6.33
C HIS A 68 12.02 -20.47 4.82
N ARG A 69 13.22 -20.61 4.23
CA ARG A 69 13.34 -20.93 2.80
C ARG A 69 12.61 -22.27 2.56
N PRO A 70 11.57 -22.32 1.70
CA PRO A 70 10.89 -23.57 1.41
C PRO A 70 11.87 -24.61 0.86
N GLU A 71 11.62 -25.88 1.12
CA GLU A 71 12.40 -26.95 0.50
C GLU A 71 12.24 -26.91 -1.02
N TYR A 72 13.34 -27.16 -1.74
CA TYR A 72 13.30 -27.27 -3.19
C TYR A 72 12.45 -28.48 -3.59
N ARG A 73 11.33 -28.23 -4.27
CA ARG A 73 10.49 -29.25 -4.88
C ARG A 73 10.28 -28.90 -6.36
N PRO A 74 10.87 -29.65 -7.31
CA PRO A 74 10.80 -29.35 -8.73
C PRO A 74 9.47 -29.82 -9.31
N TYR A 75 8.38 -29.14 -8.93
CA TYR A 75 7.10 -29.36 -9.58
C TYR A 75 7.16 -28.91 -11.03
N GLU A 76 6.63 -29.72 -11.95
CA GLU A 76 6.73 -29.49 -13.40
C GLU A 76 6.12 -28.17 -13.87
N TYR A 77 5.16 -27.63 -13.12
CA TYR A 77 4.51 -26.35 -13.42
C TYR A 77 5.25 -25.13 -12.84
N LEU A 78 6.27 -25.32 -12.00
CA LEU A 78 7.08 -24.24 -11.44
C LEU A 78 8.33 -24.00 -12.27
N HIS A 79 8.71 -22.73 -12.42
CA HIS A 79 9.94 -22.31 -13.13
C HIS A 79 10.09 -22.90 -14.54
N VAL A 80 8.97 -23.18 -15.23
CA VAL A 80 8.95 -23.68 -16.60
C VAL A 80 9.70 -22.72 -17.53
N ARG A 81 10.57 -23.29 -18.37
CA ARG A 81 11.37 -22.54 -19.32
C ARG A 81 11.29 -23.11 -20.73
N THR A 82 10.42 -22.53 -21.55
CA THR A 82 10.26 -22.92 -22.97
C THR A 82 11.31 -22.25 -23.87
N LYS A 83 11.71 -21.02 -23.53
CA LYS A 83 12.76 -20.26 -24.20
C LYS A 83 13.62 -19.55 -23.15
N ARG A 84 14.91 -19.40 -23.44
CA ARG A 84 15.83 -18.59 -22.62
C ARG A 84 15.41 -17.11 -22.64
N TYR A 85 15.58 -16.43 -21.52
CA TYR A 85 15.38 -14.98 -21.47
C TYR A 85 16.44 -14.23 -22.30
N PRO A 86 16.11 -13.04 -22.82
CA PRO A 86 17.00 -12.27 -23.69
C PRO A 86 18.11 -11.50 -22.96
N TRP A 87 18.37 -11.78 -21.68
CA TRP A 87 19.41 -11.14 -20.87
C TRP A 87 20.14 -12.15 -20.00
N GLY A 88 21.30 -11.74 -19.49
CA GLY A 88 22.11 -12.53 -18.55
C GLY A 88 22.43 -13.92 -19.10
N ASP A 89 22.18 -14.94 -18.30
CA ASP A 89 22.36 -16.35 -18.63
C ASP A 89 21.12 -17.02 -19.27
N GLY A 90 20.03 -16.27 -19.41
CA GLY A 90 18.74 -16.76 -19.89
C GLY A 90 17.91 -17.53 -18.86
N ASN A 91 18.46 -17.83 -17.68
CA ASN A 91 17.83 -18.60 -16.61
C ASN A 91 17.38 -17.75 -15.41
N HIS A 92 17.85 -16.50 -15.29
CA HIS A 92 17.45 -15.59 -14.21
C HIS A 92 16.40 -14.57 -14.64
N THR A 93 15.34 -14.42 -13.83
CA THR A 93 14.31 -13.38 -14.03
C THR A 93 14.88 -11.98 -13.78
N ILE A 94 14.19 -10.93 -14.26
CA ILE A 94 14.61 -9.52 -14.04
C ILE A 94 14.72 -9.19 -12.55
N PHE A 95 13.81 -9.72 -11.74
CA PHE A 95 13.80 -9.56 -10.28
C PHE A 95 14.18 -10.88 -9.59
N HIS A 96 15.27 -11.50 -10.04
CA HIS A 96 15.77 -12.72 -9.42
C HIS A 96 16.38 -12.43 -8.06
N ASN A 97 16.06 -13.27 -7.08
CA ASN A 97 16.65 -13.23 -5.76
C ASN A 97 17.23 -14.62 -5.43
N PRO A 98 18.56 -14.80 -5.42
CA PRO A 98 19.19 -16.09 -5.12
C PRO A 98 18.73 -16.69 -3.78
N LYS A 99 18.38 -15.84 -2.80
CA LYS A 99 17.90 -16.27 -1.48
C LYS A 99 16.50 -16.88 -1.51
N LYS A 100 15.63 -16.46 -2.43
CA LYS A 100 14.19 -16.80 -2.43
C LYS A 100 13.73 -17.58 -3.66
N ASN A 101 14.33 -17.34 -4.81
CA ASN A 101 13.94 -17.90 -6.08
C ASN A 101 14.97 -18.95 -6.48
N TRP A 102 14.52 -20.15 -6.80
CA TRP A 102 15.37 -21.20 -7.33
C TRP A 102 15.32 -21.20 -8.85
N VAL A 103 16.38 -21.69 -9.48
CA VAL A 103 16.44 -21.94 -10.93
C VAL A 103 16.40 -23.44 -11.18
N PRO A 104 16.01 -23.90 -12.39
CA PRO A 104 16.07 -25.33 -12.71
C PRO A 104 17.46 -25.91 -12.38
N GLY A 105 17.55 -26.72 -11.32
CA GLY A 105 18.82 -27.13 -10.72
C GLY A 105 18.92 -26.92 -9.20
N GLY A 106 18.06 -26.09 -8.60
CA GLY A 106 18.01 -25.87 -7.16
C GLY A 106 18.08 -24.40 -6.77
N TYR A 107 18.16 -24.16 -5.46
CA TYR A 107 18.53 -22.85 -4.94
C TYR A 107 20.01 -22.58 -5.22
N GLU A 108 20.32 -21.36 -5.61
CA GLU A 108 21.69 -20.86 -5.66
C GLU A 108 22.25 -20.73 -4.24
N GLU A 109 23.54 -21.06 -4.08
CA GLU A 109 24.31 -20.90 -2.84
C GLU A 109 24.62 -19.42 -2.54
#